data_AF-A0A7S9LS49-F1
#
_entry.id   AF-A0A7S9LS49-F1
#
_cell.length_a   1.000
_cell.length_b   1.000
_cell.length_c   1.000
_cell.angle_alpha   90.00
_cell.angle_beta   90.00
_cell.angle_gamma   90.00
#
_symmetry.space_group_name_H-M   'P 1'
#
loop_
_entity.id
_entity.type
_entity.pdbx_description
1 polymer ?
#
loop_
_entity_poly.entity_id
_entity_poly.type
_entity_poly.pdbx_seq_one_letter_code
_entity_poly.pdbx_strand_id
1 'polypeptide(L)' 'MNAYTQYQWRGRGPHADYDAIRSCFDAVRGRYTGARIGYPLIGAGLAGGDWEEIAPIIDAALEGLDHTLVLLPPR' A
#
# COMPACT_ATOMS: atom_id res chain seq x y z
N MET A 1 7.67 6.84 6.20
CA MET A 1 7.75 5.42 6.56
C MET A 1 8.22 4.67 5.31
N ASN A 2 9.18 3.76 5.41
CA ASN A 2 9.53 2.87 4.30
C ASN A 2 8.79 1.55 4.52
N ALA A 3 7.75 1.30 3.71
CA ALA A 3 6.98 0.07 3.76
C ALA A 3 7.68 -1.00 2.90
N TYR A 4 8.18 -2.05 3.55
CA TYR A 4 8.78 -3.20 2.86
C TYR A 4 7.67 -4.19 2.48
N THR A 5 7.04 -3.97 1.34
CA THR A 5 5.89 -4.78 0.86
C THR A 5 6.32 -5.94 -0.07
N GLN A 6 7.60 -6.29 -0.07
CA GLN A 6 8.18 -7.31 -0.95
C GLN A 6 9.20 -8.16 -0.18
N TYR A 7 9.04 -9.48 -0.20
CA TYR A 7 10.00 -10.38 0.45
C TYR A 7 11.18 -10.75 -0.48
N GLN A 8 11.00 -10.78 -1.81
CA GLN A 8 12.08 -11.06 -2.80
C GLN A 8 11.82 -10.41 -4.17
N TRP A 9 12.89 -9.94 -4.85
CA TRP A 9 12.86 -9.29 -6.19
C TRP A 9 13.20 -10.25 -7.35
N ARG A 10 13.44 -11.54 -7.07
CA ARG A 10 13.77 -12.57 -8.06
C ARG A 10 12.74 -13.72 -8.02
N GLY A 11 12.21 -14.10 -9.19
CA GLY A 11 11.34 -15.28 -9.35
C GLY A 11 10.06 -14.97 -10.15
N ARG A 12 9.42 -15.98 -10.73
CA ARG A 12 8.21 -15.86 -11.56
C ARG A 12 6.97 -16.06 -10.68
N GLY A 13 6.08 -15.05 -10.54
CA GLY A 13 4.83 -15.11 -9.76
C GLY A 13 4.39 -13.73 -9.22
N PRO A 14 3.12 -13.54 -8.79
CA PRO A 14 2.69 -12.27 -8.19
C PRO A 14 3.33 -12.12 -6.80
N HIS A 15 4.20 -11.13 -6.62
CA HIS A 15 5.02 -10.96 -5.40
C HIS A 15 4.53 -9.87 -4.46
N ALA A 16 3.27 -9.44 -4.58
CA ALA A 16 2.65 -8.53 -3.63
C ALA A 16 2.15 -9.35 -2.43
N ASP A 17 2.79 -9.18 -1.28
CA ASP A 17 2.33 -9.77 -0.03
C ASP A 17 1.24 -8.87 0.57
N TYR A 18 -0.01 -9.28 0.41
CA TYR A 18 -1.19 -8.56 0.88
C TYR A 18 -1.25 -8.43 2.40
N ASP A 19 -0.72 -9.42 3.13
CA ASP A 19 -0.65 -9.37 4.60
C ASP A 19 0.43 -8.37 5.05
N ALA A 20 1.55 -8.28 4.32
CA ALA A 20 2.57 -7.26 4.56
C ALA A 20 2.04 -5.84 4.29
N ILE A 21 1.23 -5.66 3.23
CA ILE A 21 0.55 -4.38 2.94
C ILE A 21 -0.36 -4.02 4.11
N ARG A 22 -1.25 -4.93 4.55
CA ARG A 22 -2.12 -4.71 5.70
C ARG A 22 -1.34 -4.29 6.95
N SER A 23 -0.32 -5.07 7.31
CA SER A 23 0.51 -4.81 8.50
C SER A 23 1.20 -3.44 8.45
N CYS A 24 1.70 -3.02 7.28
CA CYS A 24 2.27 -1.70 7.11
C CYS A 24 1.24 -0.59 7.34
N PHE A 25 0.05 -0.70 6.74
CA PHE A 25 -0.99 0.32 6.87
C PHE A 25 -1.64 0.35 8.25
N ASP A 26 -1.75 -0.78 8.94
CA ASP A 26 -2.13 -0.84 10.36
C ASP A 26 -1.13 -0.09 11.24
N ALA A 27 0.18 -0.25 10.98
CA ALA A 27 1.21 0.51 11.68
C ALA A 27 1.15 2.01 11.36
N VAL A 28 0.76 2.39 10.13
CA VAL A 28 0.52 3.80 9.77
C VAL A 28 -0.63 4.34 10.61
N ARG A 29 -1.77 3.64 10.66
CA ARG A 29 -2.93 4.05 11.45
C ARG A 29 -2.56 4.31 12.90
N GLY A 30 -1.88 3.36 13.55
CA GLY A 30 -1.51 3.48 14.97
C GLY A 30 -0.53 4.62 15.27
N ARG A 31 0.27 5.06 14.29
CA ARG A 31 1.32 6.07 14.50
C ARG A 31 0.93 7.47 14.03
N TYR A 32 -0.07 7.59 13.16
CA TYR A 32 -0.42 8.84 12.48
C TYR A 32 -1.91 9.21 12.55
N THR A 33 -2.58 8.83 13.64
CA THR A 33 -3.97 9.28 13.91
C THR A 33 -4.06 10.81 13.86
N GLY A 34 -4.83 11.35 12.90
CA GLY A 34 -5.03 12.79 12.69
C GLY A 34 -4.13 13.46 11.65
N ALA A 35 -3.22 12.72 11.01
CA ALA A 35 -2.44 13.21 9.88
C ALA A 35 -3.14 12.93 8.53
N ARG A 36 -2.73 13.64 7.47
CA ARG A 36 -3.10 13.30 6.09
C ARG A 36 -2.10 12.31 5.52
N ILE A 37 -2.59 11.20 4.97
CA ILE A 37 -1.75 10.09 4.50
C ILE A 37 -1.85 10.00 2.97
N GLY A 38 -0.78 10.40 2.27
CA GLY A 38 -0.63 10.19 0.83
C GLY A 38 0.21 8.96 0.52
N TYR A 39 -0.26 8.08 -0.36
CA TYR A 39 0.51 6.92 -0.83
C TYR A 39 0.38 6.73 -2.36
N PRO A 40 1.44 6.26 -3.04
CA PRO A 40 1.38 5.94 -4.47
C PRO A 40 0.69 4.58 -4.71
N LEU A 41 0.65 4.12 -5.97
CA LEU A 41 0.27 2.75 -6.37
C LEU A 41 1.26 1.71 -5.82
N ILE A 42 1.27 1.53 -4.50
CA ILE A 42 2.16 0.64 -3.78
C ILE A 42 1.75 -0.82 -4.05
N GLY A 43 2.70 -1.68 -4.39
CA GLY A 43 2.43 -3.07 -4.74
C GLY A 43 1.84 -3.33 -6.14
N ALA A 44 1.23 -2.32 -6.80
CA ALA A 44 0.65 -2.46 -8.15
C ALA A 44 1.56 -1.96 -9.31
N GLY A 45 2.79 -1.54 -9.00
CA GLY A 45 3.80 -1.14 -9.99
C GLY A 45 4.60 -2.33 -10.54
N LEU A 46 5.93 -2.22 -10.50
CA LEU A 46 6.89 -3.25 -10.95
C LEU A 46 6.70 -4.66 -10.32
N ALA A 47 5.96 -4.75 -9.21
CA ALA A 47 5.67 -6.00 -8.52
C ALA A 47 4.56 -6.83 -9.19
N GLY A 48 3.75 -6.22 -10.06
CA GLY A 48 2.64 -6.88 -10.76
C GLY A 48 1.48 -7.30 -9.85
N GLY A 49 1.32 -6.67 -8.68
CA GLY A 49 0.16 -6.90 -7.81
C GLY A 49 -1.11 -6.32 -8.41
N ASP A 50 -2.24 -6.95 -8.10
CA ASP A 50 -3.55 -6.48 -8.54
C ASP A 50 -4.01 -5.31 -7.66
N TRP A 51 -4.19 -4.13 -8.25
CA TRP A 51 -4.66 -2.97 -7.50
C TRP A 51 -6.11 -3.14 -7.00
N GLU A 52 -6.93 -3.92 -7.71
CA GLU A 52 -8.30 -4.21 -7.28
C GLU A 52 -8.33 -5.03 -5.97
N GLU A 53 -7.29 -5.81 -5.70
CA GLU A 53 -7.13 -6.53 -4.43
C GLU A 53 -6.42 -5.68 -3.36
N ILE A 54 -5.49 -4.81 -3.75
CA ILE A 54 -4.71 -3.97 -2.83
C ILE A 54 -5.54 -2.82 -2.25
N ALA A 55 -6.33 -2.13 -3.07
CA ALA A 55 -7.07 -0.94 -2.65
C ALA A 55 -8.01 -1.22 -1.47
N PRO A 56 -8.85 -2.28 -1.49
CA PRO A 56 -9.72 -2.60 -0.36
C PRO A 56 -8.97 -2.90 0.95
N ILE A 57 -7.75 -3.46 0.86
CA ILE A 57 -6.93 -3.74 2.06
C ILE A 57 -6.46 -2.44 2.70
N ILE A 58 -5.99 -1.49 1.89
CA ILE A 58 -5.53 -0.19 2.36
C ILE A 58 -6.70 0.61 2.93
N ASP A 59 -7.83 0.64 2.22
CA ASP A 59 -9.05 1.34 2.65
C ASP A 59 -9.55 0.80 3.98
N ALA A 60 -9.57 -0.52 4.17
CA ALA A 60 -9.94 -1.14 5.44
C ALA A 60 -8.94 -0.84 6.57
N ALA A 61 -7.64 -0.81 6.27
CA ALA A 61 -6.60 -0.53 7.27
C ALA A 61 -6.59 0.94 7.72
N LEU A 62 -6.99 1.86 6.84
CA LEU A 62 -7.01 3.31 7.09
C LEU A 62 -8.42 3.85 7.33
N GLU A 63 -9.42 3.00 7.53
CA GLU A 63 -10.80 3.41 7.77
C GLU A 63 -10.89 4.49 8.85
N GLY A 64 -11.55 5.61 8.51
CA GLY A 64 -11.71 6.76 9.40
C GLY A 64 -10.53 7.74 9.46
N LEU A 65 -9.46 7.52 8.67
CA LEU A 65 -8.36 8.48 8.50
C LEU A 65 -8.47 9.28 7.20
N ASP A 66 -7.84 10.45 7.14
CA ASP A 66 -7.73 11.25 5.91
C ASP A 66 -6.59 10.71 5.04
N HIS A 67 -6.92 9.84 4.08
CA HIS A 67 -5.96 9.18 3.21
C HIS A 67 -6.29 9.33 1.74
N THR A 68 -5.27 9.35 0.88
CA THR A 68 -5.43 9.62 -0.56
C THR A 68 -4.39 8.87 -1.38
N LEU A 69 -4.87 8.19 -2.43
CA LEU A 69 -4.03 7.67 -3.50
C LEU A 69 -3.47 8.84 -4.33
N VAL A 70 -2.15 8.95 -4.42
CA VAL A 70 -1.46 9.97 -5.20
C VAL A 70 -0.92 9.36 -6.49
N LEU A 71 -1.43 9.82 -7.63
CA LEU A 71 -0.98 9.40 -8.96
C LEU A 71 0.05 10.39 -9.52
N LEU A 72 1.07 9.87 -10.20
CA LEU A 72 1.97 10.72 -10.96
C LEU A 72 1.19 11.30 -12.15
N PRO A 73 1.19 12.63 -12.35
CA PRO A 73 0.52 13.22 -13.50
C PRO A 73 1.15 12.71 -14.81
N PRO A 74 0.34 12.46 -15.86
CA PRO A 74 0.89 12.16 -17.18
C PRO A 74 1.74 13.34 -17.68
N ARG A 75 2.85 13.02 -18.36
CA ARG A 75 3.76 14.02 -18.96
C ARG A 75 3.14 14.68 -20.19
#